data_AF-A0A6B3EKZ0-F1
#
_entry.id   AF-A0A6B3EKZ0-F1
#
_cell.length_a   1.000
_cell.length_b   1.000
_cell.length_c   1.000
_cell.angle_alpha   90.00
_cell.angle_beta   90.00
_cell.angle_gamma   90.00
#
_symmetry.space_group_name_H-M   'P 1'
#
loop_
_entity.id
_entity.type
_entity.pdbx_description
1 polymer ?
#
loop_
_entity_poly.entity_id
_entity_poly.type
_entity_poly.pdbx_seq_one_letter_code
_entity_poly.pdbx_strand_id
1 'polypeptide(L)'
;PGNEMHQIWLELGALQGKEVRHFDVFNVVRDTDGRAVYFYSDPDRLQAHLTEISPADARHIKGFCDNLRSFRKALAVYPFLKPVGLMGRVERMRMLAGFLPYFNAVRKTISVLMRDYSQKFQNPLLRRAFNYVLYERHPNFPVL
;
A
#
# COMPACT_ATOMS: atom_id res chain seq x y z
N PRO A 1 -16.84 -6.07 -5.96
CA PRO A 1 -18.02 -5.28 -6.39
C PRO A 1 -17.72 -3.78 -6.39
N GLY A 2 -17.96 -3.09 -7.51
CA GLY A 2 -17.87 -1.61 -7.57
C GLY A 2 -16.57 -1.01 -8.10
N ASN A 3 -15.68 -1.80 -8.72
CA ASN A 3 -14.54 -1.25 -9.49
C ASN A 3 -14.33 -2.03 -10.79
N GLU A 4 -13.58 -1.41 -11.70
CA GLU A 4 -13.25 -1.96 -13.03
C GLU A 4 -12.56 -3.34 -12.96
N MET A 5 -11.69 -3.56 -11.97
CA MET A 5 -11.03 -4.86 -11.76
C MET A 5 -12.02 -5.99 -11.45
N HIS A 6 -13.06 -5.72 -10.67
CA HIS A 6 -14.08 -6.70 -10.37
C HIS A 6 -14.86 -7.12 -11.61
N GLN A 7 -15.16 -6.17 -12.50
CA GLN A 7 -15.80 -6.47 -13.78
C GLN A 7 -14.90 -7.37 -14.65
N ILE A 8 -13.61 -7.01 -14.79
CA ILE A 8 -12.64 -7.81 -15.54
C ILE A 8 -12.59 -9.25 -15.00
N TRP A 9 -12.54 -9.42 -13.68
CA TRP A 9 -12.44 -10.74 -13.07
C TRP A 9 -13.72 -11.57 -13.21
N LEU A 10 -14.89 -10.93 -13.27
CA LEU A 10 -16.15 -11.60 -13.58
C LEU A 10 -16.19 -12.02 -15.05
N GLU A 11 -15.82 -11.14 -15.98
CA GLU A 11 -15.80 -11.44 -17.42
C GLU A 11 -14.84 -12.59 -17.76
N LEU A 12 -13.70 -12.66 -17.09
CA LEU A 12 -12.68 -13.70 -17.29
C LEU A 12 -12.99 -15.04 -16.61
N GLY A 13 -14.10 -15.18 -15.90
CA GLY A 13 -14.39 -16.43 -15.18
C GLY A 13 -13.56 -16.62 -13.90
N ALA A 14 -12.80 -15.62 -13.46
CA ALA A 14 -11.78 -15.77 -12.43
C ALA A 14 -12.36 -15.93 -11.01
N LEU A 15 -13.58 -15.42 -10.78
CA LEU A 15 -14.26 -15.41 -9.48
C LEU A 15 -15.38 -16.46 -9.35
N GLN A 16 -15.81 -17.06 -10.46
CA GLN A 16 -16.93 -18.00 -10.49
C GLN A 16 -16.60 -19.27 -9.71
N GLY A 17 -17.45 -19.60 -8.73
CA GLY A 17 -17.27 -20.77 -7.87
C GLY A 17 -16.14 -20.64 -6.83
N LYS A 18 -15.56 -19.45 -6.65
CA LYS A 18 -14.47 -19.22 -5.68
C LYS A 18 -14.92 -18.33 -4.54
N GLU A 19 -14.56 -18.73 -3.32
CA GLU A 19 -14.71 -17.91 -2.13
C GLU A 19 -13.56 -16.88 -2.08
N VAL A 20 -13.90 -15.59 -2.09
CA VAL A 20 -12.91 -14.52 -1.88
C VAL A 20 -12.70 -14.35 -0.38
N ARG A 21 -11.47 -14.58 0.07
CA ARG A 21 -11.09 -14.36 1.48
C ARG A 21 -10.39 -13.03 1.66
N HIS A 22 -10.81 -12.29 2.67
CA HIS A 22 -10.19 -11.04 3.07
C HIS A 22 -9.30 -11.29 4.29
N PHE A 23 -8.00 -11.31 4.06
CA PHE A 23 -7.03 -11.44 5.15
C PHE A 23 -6.85 -10.10 5.84
N ASP A 24 -7.13 -10.08 7.14
CA ASP A 24 -6.95 -8.93 8.00
C ASP A 24 -5.45 -8.61 8.19
N VAL A 25 -4.66 -9.64 8.46
CA VAL A 25 -3.19 -9.56 8.50
C VAL A 25 -2.65 -10.15 7.20
N PHE A 26 -1.93 -9.36 6.43
CA PHE A 26 -1.30 -9.83 5.20
C PHE A 26 0.14 -10.29 5.40
N ASN A 27 0.79 -9.90 6.50
CA ASN A 27 2.13 -10.38 6.84
C ASN A 27 2.45 -10.20 8.34
N VAL A 28 3.34 -11.04 8.88
CA VAL A 28 3.85 -10.96 10.25
C VAL A 28 5.37 -11.10 10.23
N VAL A 29 6.07 -10.10 10.77
CA VAL A 29 7.53 -10.17 10.93
C VAL A 29 7.85 -10.40 12.40
N ARG A 30 8.51 -11.52 12.69
CA ARG A 30 8.96 -11.90 14.04
C ARG A 30 10.44 -11.60 14.20
N ASP A 31 10.79 -11.02 15.33
CA ASP A 31 12.17 -10.79 15.73
C ASP A 31 12.71 -11.97 16.54
N THR A 32 14.03 -12.02 16.72
CA THR A 32 14.69 -13.12 17.44
C THR A 32 14.34 -13.18 18.92
N ASP A 33 13.87 -12.06 19.49
CA ASP A 33 13.41 -11.96 20.88
C ASP A 33 11.93 -12.32 21.08
N GLY A 34 11.25 -12.77 20.02
CA GLY A 34 9.85 -13.20 20.06
C GLY A 34 8.83 -12.07 19.85
N ARG A 35 9.26 -10.80 19.79
CA ARG A 35 8.36 -9.69 19.42
C ARG A 35 7.95 -9.81 17.97
N ALA A 36 6.75 -9.34 17.64
CA ALA A 36 6.20 -9.44 16.30
C ALA A 36 5.54 -8.13 15.85
N VAL A 37 5.72 -7.81 14.57
CA VAL A 37 5.00 -6.73 13.88
C VAL A 37 3.98 -7.37 12.95
N TYR A 38 2.70 -7.09 13.20
CA TYR A 38 1.59 -7.51 12.37
C TYR A 38 1.28 -6.41 11.36
N PHE A 39 1.31 -6.76 10.09
CA PHE A 39 0.95 -5.85 9.02
C PHE A 39 -0.50 -6.10 8.62
N TYR A 40 -1.37 -5.18 9.07
CA TYR A 40 -2.80 -5.20 8.78
C TYR A 40 -3.10 -4.55 7.43
N SER A 41 -4.08 -5.13 6.73
CA SER A 41 -4.64 -4.59 5.49
C SER A 41 -5.43 -3.29 5.73
N ASP A 42 -5.95 -3.10 6.95
CA ASP A 42 -6.60 -1.88 7.39
C ASP A 42 -5.56 -0.83 7.87
N PRO A 43 -5.43 0.33 7.20
CA PRO A 43 -4.50 1.38 7.58
C PRO A 43 -4.72 1.95 8.99
N ASP A 44 -5.95 1.94 9.51
CA ASP A 44 -6.26 2.48 10.82
C ASP A 44 -5.80 1.53 11.93
N ARG A 45 -6.09 0.22 11.80
CA ARG A 45 -5.53 -0.80 12.69
C ARG A 45 -4.01 -0.88 12.59
N LEU A 46 -3.47 -0.78 11.39
CA LEU A 46 -2.01 -0.77 11.19
C LEU A 46 -1.38 0.42 11.93
N GLN A 47 -1.94 1.62 11.79
CA GLN A 47 -1.43 2.81 12.46
C GLN A 47 -1.45 2.65 13.99
N ALA A 48 -2.56 2.16 14.54
CA ALA A 48 -2.69 1.93 15.98
C ALA A 48 -1.65 0.92 16.49
N HIS A 49 -1.57 -0.25 15.86
CA HIS A 49 -0.63 -1.32 16.21
C HIS A 49 0.84 -0.86 16.17
N LEU A 50 1.24 -0.17 15.11
CA LEU A 50 2.61 0.34 14.99
C LEU A 50 2.92 1.42 16.03
N THR A 51 1.93 2.25 16.37
CA THR A 51 2.10 3.34 17.34
C THR A 51 2.21 2.80 18.77
N GLU A 52 1.48 1.73 19.09
CA GLU A 52 1.64 1.01 20.37
C GLU A 52 3.07 0.44 20.52
N ILE A 53 3.65 -0.09 19.44
CA ILE A 53 5.03 -0.60 19.44
C ILE A 53 6.06 0.53 19.65
N SER A 54 5.82 1.68 19.03
CA SER A 54 6.75 2.82 19.11
C SER A 54 6.01 4.16 19.07
N PRO A 55 5.62 4.70 20.24
CA PRO A 55 5.06 6.03 20.34
C PRO A 55 6.03 7.11 19.83
N ALA A 56 7.34 6.89 20.00
CA ALA A 56 8.40 7.77 19.51
C ALA A 56 8.42 7.91 17.97
N ASP A 57 7.86 6.94 17.25
CA ASP A 57 7.79 6.93 15.79
C ASP A 57 6.43 7.37 15.23
N ALA A 58 5.48 7.79 16.08
CA ALA A 58 4.10 8.07 15.70
C ALA A 58 3.97 9.01 14.49
N ARG A 59 4.84 10.03 14.37
CA ARG A 59 4.85 10.95 13.22
C ARG A 59 5.16 10.23 11.91
N HIS A 60 6.16 9.36 11.90
CA HIS A 60 6.54 8.58 10.72
C HIS A 60 5.45 7.57 10.38
N ILE A 61 4.97 6.83 11.38
CA ILE A 61 3.88 5.85 11.25
C ILE A 61 2.63 6.48 10.64
N LYS A 62 2.19 7.62 11.19
CA LYS A 62 1.05 8.37 10.64
C LYS A 62 1.29 8.74 9.19
N GLY A 63 2.48 9.26 8.87
CA GLY A 63 2.84 9.62 7.50
C GLY A 63 2.84 8.43 6.54
N PHE A 64 3.20 7.22 6.97
CA PHE A 64 3.06 5.99 6.19
C PHE A 64 1.59 5.67 5.91
N CYS A 65 0.77 5.63 6.98
CA CYS A 65 -0.63 5.24 6.90
C CYS A 65 -1.47 6.26 6.12
N ASP A 66 -1.16 7.55 6.20
CA ASP A 66 -1.79 8.59 5.37
C ASP A 66 -1.52 8.37 3.87
N ASN A 67 -0.31 7.94 3.51
CA ASN A 67 0.01 7.60 2.12
C ASN A 67 -0.75 6.33 1.69
N LEU A 68 -0.87 5.31 2.54
CA LEU A 68 -1.68 4.12 2.27
C LEU A 68 -3.15 4.47 2.00
N ARG A 69 -3.75 5.31 2.86
CA ARG A 69 -5.13 5.79 2.67
C ARG A 69 -5.27 6.57 1.36
N SER A 70 -4.29 7.40 1.03
CA SER A 70 -4.26 8.17 -0.22
C SER A 70 -4.12 7.26 -1.44
N PHE A 71 -3.26 6.25 -1.36
CA PHE A 71 -3.03 5.27 -2.43
C PHE A 71 -4.29 4.42 -2.69
N ARG A 72 -4.98 3.96 -1.64
CA ARG A 72 -6.27 3.26 -1.77
C ARG A 72 -7.31 4.09 -2.53
N LYS A 73 -7.36 5.41 -2.27
CA LYS A 73 -8.25 6.33 -3.00
C LYS A 73 -7.79 6.54 -4.45
N ALA A 74 -6.48 6.63 -4.69
CA ALA A 74 -5.91 6.75 -6.03
C ALA A 74 -6.19 5.52 -6.91
N LEU A 75 -6.13 4.31 -6.34
CA LEU A 75 -6.47 3.07 -7.04
C LEU A 75 -7.94 3.02 -7.49
N ALA A 76 -8.85 3.62 -6.73
CA ALA A 76 -10.27 3.67 -7.09
C ALA A 76 -10.56 4.53 -8.33
N VAL A 77 -9.67 5.49 -8.64
CA VAL A 77 -9.78 6.35 -9.83
C VAL A 77 -8.84 5.90 -10.97
N TYR A 78 -8.14 4.77 -10.79
CA TYR A 78 -7.26 4.22 -11.81
C TYR A 78 -8.08 3.46 -12.89
N PRO A 79 -7.87 3.78 -14.18
CA PRO A 79 -8.57 3.12 -15.28
C PRO A 79 -7.90 1.77 -15.60
N PHE A 80 -8.52 0.68 -15.13
CA PHE A 80 -8.11 -0.69 -15.43
C PHE A 80 -8.70 -1.21 -16.75
N LEU A 81 -9.87 -0.74 -17.18
CA LEU A 81 -10.53 -1.21 -18.41
C LEU A 81 -9.87 -0.65 -19.68
N LYS A 82 -9.45 0.62 -19.64
CA LYS A 82 -8.83 1.27 -20.80
C LYS A 82 -7.37 1.63 -20.50
N PRO A 83 -6.39 0.90 -21.04
CA PRO A 83 -4.99 1.19 -20.80
C PRO A 83 -4.59 2.56 -21.37
N VAL A 84 -3.65 3.24 -20.73
CA VAL A 84 -3.21 4.61 -21.06
C VAL A 84 -2.73 4.76 -22.50
N GLY A 85 -2.17 3.70 -23.09
CA GLY A 85 -1.73 3.67 -24.48
C GLY A 85 -2.87 3.76 -25.51
N LEU A 86 -4.09 3.36 -25.12
CA LEU A 86 -5.28 3.39 -25.97
C LEU A 86 -6.17 4.61 -25.71
N MET A 87 -5.79 5.49 -24.77
CA MET A 87 -6.53 6.71 -24.46
C MET A 87 -6.22 7.83 -25.45
N GLY A 88 -7.27 8.55 -25.88
CA GLY A 88 -7.13 9.82 -26.56
C GLY A 88 -6.54 10.90 -25.65
N ARG A 89 -6.09 12.02 -26.24
CA ARG A 89 -5.44 13.12 -25.50
C ARG A 89 -6.32 13.71 -24.38
N VAL A 90 -7.62 13.88 -24.64
CA VAL A 90 -8.59 14.45 -23.68
C VAL A 90 -8.84 13.49 -22.51
N GLU A 91 -9.01 12.19 -22.79
CA GLU A 91 -9.22 11.17 -21.77
C GLU A 91 -8.00 11.05 -20.85
N ARG A 92 -6.80 11.05 -21.44
CA ARG A 92 -5.54 11.04 -20.69
C ARG A 92 -5.42 12.27 -19.78
N MET A 93 -5.78 13.46 -20.27
CA MET A 93 -5.74 14.68 -19.46
C MET A 93 -6.73 14.61 -18.29
N ARG A 94 -7.95 14.12 -18.53
CA ARG A 94 -8.97 13.95 -17.48
C ARG A 94 -8.52 12.93 -16.42
N MET A 95 -7.92 11.83 -16.85
CA MET A 95 -7.31 10.85 -15.95
C MET A 95 -6.23 11.50 -15.08
N LEU A 96 -5.24 12.18 -15.69
CA LEU A 96 -4.17 12.85 -14.95
C LEU A 96 -4.71 13.89 -13.96
N ALA A 97 -5.74 14.63 -14.33
CA ALA A 97 -6.40 15.56 -13.42
C ALA A 97 -7.02 14.87 -12.19
N GLY A 98 -7.61 13.68 -12.38
CA GLY A 98 -8.12 12.85 -11.28
C GLY A 98 -7.03 12.34 -10.31
N PHE A 99 -5.78 12.24 -10.78
CA PHE A 99 -4.63 11.86 -9.96
C PHE A 99 -3.94 13.03 -9.24
N LEU A 100 -4.24 14.29 -9.59
CA LEU A 100 -3.63 15.48 -8.98
C LEU A 100 -3.69 15.47 -7.43
N PRO A 101 -4.82 15.13 -6.78
CA PRO A 101 -4.90 15.10 -5.31
C PRO A 101 -3.98 14.05 -4.67
N TYR A 102 -3.59 13.03 -5.44
CA TYR A 102 -2.78 11.91 -4.99
C TYR A 102 -1.33 11.99 -5.47
N PHE A 103 -0.96 13.06 -6.18
CA PHE A 103 0.36 13.21 -6.81
C PHE A 103 1.51 12.97 -5.85
N ASN A 104 1.44 13.52 -4.62
CA ASN A 104 2.48 13.34 -3.62
C ASN A 104 2.60 11.89 -3.12
N ALA A 105 1.48 11.19 -2.98
CA ALA A 105 1.47 9.78 -2.60
C ALA A 105 2.12 8.95 -3.72
N VAL A 106 1.70 9.14 -4.98
CA VAL A 106 2.26 8.44 -6.15
C VAL A 106 3.75 8.74 -6.33
N ARG A 107 4.15 10.02 -6.26
CA ARG A 107 5.55 10.44 -6.39
C ARG A 107 6.42 9.76 -5.36
N LYS A 108 6.02 9.83 -4.08
CA LYS A 108 6.78 9.27 -2.97
C LYS A 108 6.85 7.76 -3.02
N THR A 109 5.77 7.12 -3.46
CA THR A 109 5.70 5.69 -3.74
C THR A 109 6.81 5.29 -4.71
N ILE A 110 6.86 5.91 -5.89
CA ILE A 110 7.81 5.58 -6.94
C ILE A 110 9.25 5.98 -6.58
N SER A 111 9.43 7.05 -5.79
CA SER A 111 10.76 7.66 -5.58
C SER A 111 11.45 7.32 -4.27
N VAL A 112 10.79 6.62 -3.34
CA VAL A 112 11.35 6.32 -2.02
C VAL A 112 11.41 4.81 -1.83
N LEU A 113 12.62 4.30 -1.56
CA LEU A 113 12.80 2.89 -1.25
C LEU A 113 12.36 2.60 0.18
N MET A 114 11.77 1.42 0.38
CA MET A 114 11.35 0.96 1.71
C MET A 114 12.52 0.89 2.70
N ARG A 115 13.72 0.57 2.21
CA ARG A 115 14.98 0.61 2.97
C ARG A 115 15.23 1.99 3.59
N ASP A 116 15.21 3.03 2.77
CA ASP A 116 15.51 4.40 3.18
C ASP A 116 14.41 4.97 4.06
N TYR A 117 13.17 4.56 3.80
CA TYR A 117 12.05 4.90 4.65
C TYR A 117 12.20 4.30 6.06
N SER A 118 12.55 3.02 6.13
CA SER A 118 12.66 2.28 7.39
C SER A 118 13.74 2.84 8.33
N GLN A 119 14.82 3.40 7.79
CA GLN A 119 15.92 3.98 8.58
C GLN A 119 15.47 5.12 9.50
N LYS A 120 14.34 5.77 9.20
CA LYS A 120 13.79 6.88 9.98
C LYS A 120 13.13 6.44 11.29
N PHE A 121 12.81 5.14 11.43
CA PHE A 121 12.26 4.61 12.66
C PHE A 121 13.34 4.56 13.75
N GLN A 122 13.01 5.09 14.92
CA GLN A 122 13.81 4.99 16.14
C GLN A 122 13.77 3.57 16.69
N ASN A 123 12.60 2.94 16.67
CA ASN A 123 12.45 1.59 17.17
C ASN A 123 13.14 0.57 16.23
N PRO A 124 14.11 -0.22 16.73
CA PRO A 124 14.88 -1.15 15.90
C PRO A 124 14.02 -2.29 15.33
N LEU A 125 12.96 -2.70 16.03
CA LEU A 125 12.01 -3.70 15.54
C LEU A 125 11.27 -3.19 14.31
N LEU A 126 10.73 -1.97 14.36
CA LEU A 126 10.03 -1.36 13.23
C LEU A 126 10.98 -1.12 12.05
N ARG A 127 12.19 -0.63 12.31
CA ARG A 127 13.23 -0.45 11.29
C ARG A 127 13.52 -1.74 10.53
N ARG A 128 13.62 -2.88 11.22
CA ARG A 128 13.81 -4.19 10.58
C ARG A 128 12.55 -4.65 9.86
N ALA A 129 11.39 -4.63 10.54
CA ALA A 129 10.15 -5.20 10.05
C ALA A 129 9.67 -4.56 8.73
N PHE A 130 9.81 -3.24 8.57
CA PHE A 130 9.41 -2.55 7.35
C PHE A 130 10.18 -3.03 6.10
N ASN A 131 11.39 -3.57 6.24
CA ASN A 131 12.15 -4.14 5.12
C ASN A 131 11.61 -5.50 4.63
N TYR A 132 10.70 -6.11 5.39
CA TYR A 132 10.12 -7.43 5.10
C TYR A 132 8.60 -7.35 4.95
N VAL A 133 8.02 -6.17 4.74
CA VAL A 133 6.58 -5.95 4.74
C VAL A 133 5.82 -6.81 3.72
N LEU A 134 6.41 -7.17 2.58
CA LEU A 134 5.79 -8.02 1.54
C LEU A 134 6.51 -9.36 1.32
N TYR A 135 6.97 -10.01 2.39
CA TYR A 135 7.63 -11.33 2.39
C TYR A 135 9.04 -11.39 1.77
N GLU A 136 9.33 -10.65 0.70
CA GLU A 136 10.65 -10.60 0.07
C GLU A 136 11.39 -9.30 0.39
N ARG A 137 12.65 -9.41 0.86
CA ARG A 137 13.57 -8.26 0.97
C ARG A 137 14.02 -7.86 -0.43
N HIS A 138 13.17 -7.20 -1.18
CA HIS A 138 13.53 -6.71 -2.50
C HIS A 138 14.38 -5.44 -2.34
N PRO A 139 15.66 -5.42 -2.78
CA PRO A 139 16.57 -4.31 -2.52
C PRO A 139 16.08 -2.97 -3.09
N ASN A 140 15.21 -3.01 -4.10
CA ASN A 140 14.66 -1.86 -4.81
C ASN A 140 13.13 -1.72 -4.65
N PHE A 141 12.53 -2.18 -3.54
CA PHE A 141 11.08 -2.06 -3.35
C PHE A 141 10.64 -0.60 -3.06
N PRO A 142 9.72 -0.02 -3.85
CA PRO A 142 9.12 1.28 -3.56
C PRO A 142 8.34 1.26 -2.25
N VAL A 143 8.15 2.41 -1.60
CA VAL A 143 7.56 2.43 -0.24
C VAL A 143 6.07 2.05 -0.21
N LEU A 144 5.38 2.09 -1.35
CA LEU A 144 3.97 1.70 -1.53
C LEU A 144 3.71 1.14 -2.93
#